data_AF-A0A2M7N0E6-F1
#
_entry.id   AF-A0A2M7N0E6-F1
#
_cell.length_a   1.000
_cell.length_b   1.000
_cell.length_c   1.000
_cell.angle_alpha   90.00
_cell.angle_beta   90.00
_cell.angle_gamma   90.00
#
_symmetry.space_group_name_H-M   'P 1'
#
loop_
_entity.id
_entity.type
_entity.pdbx_description
1 polymer ?
#
loop_
_entity_poly.entity_id
_entity_poly.type
_entity_poly.pdbx_seq_one_letter_code
_entity_poly.pdbx_strand_id
1 'polypeptide(L)'
;MIVILTINFKSPILKTNNSSFNLTSEIEKIEMQYATPPDTTIKIEPDYDSSYAKIESLASEEMRNMIMQILDSSYSKVTAKNQGHQSGVFKSGGSCGIWPTLEVFNDCEDHLPASKKYGWTGDSYVDASKNIHYSFCVVNGIEFERTYFDYAILCLSNIPYVTDFFIRVITNEKHNNTNYTTWNGQDIYSTGYNTGWVGESFFSPDNGPLNNTTRLAFYYYRQYNYGTWKFPNIGIDYGVLGRFGHHQGYIYSDDEDDTGNNAHDNHNGMSITVNYVESTAEVNIPNIMDSGYNTRFYLSKTEPDNFCNYPNNF
;
A
#
# COMPACT_ATOMS: atom_id res chain seq x y z
N MET A 1 11.06 8.83 -16.01
CA MET A 1 11.17 7.48 -15.43
C MET A 1 12.18 7.57 -14.30
N ILE A 2 11.71 7.53 -13.05
CA ILE A 2 12.57 7.66 -11.87
C ILE A 2 12.45 6.36 -11.10
N VAL A 3 13.55 5.63 -11.00
CA VAL A 3 13.66 4.46 -10.13
C VAL A 3 14.16 4.99 -8.79
N ILE A 4 13.32 4.98 -7.77
CA ILE A 4 13.74 5.34 -6.41
C ILE A 4 14.20 4.06 -5.73
N LEU A 5 15.51 3.94 -5.51
CA LEU A 5 16.09 2.92 -4.65
C LEU A 5 15.97 3.41 -3.20
N THR A 6 15.10 2.80 -2.41
CA THR A 6 15.06 3.04 -0.96
C THR A 6 15.82 1.92 -0.27
N ILE A 7 16.97 2.25 0.31
CA ILE A 7 17.77 1.33 1.14
C ILE A 7 17.40 1.61 2.59
N ASN A 8 16.74 0.65 3.25
CA ASN A 8 16.49 0.71 4.68
C ASN A 8 17.55 -0.12 5.41
N PHE A 9 18.41 0.55 6.18
CA PHE A 9 19.37 -0.11 7.06
C PHE A 9 18.65 -0.59 8.31
N LYS A 10 18.72 -1.90 8.61
CA LYS A 10 18.39 -2.37 9.95
C LYS A 10 19.43 -1.84 10.94
N SER A 11 18.99 -1.41 12.12
CA SER A 11 19.90 -1.09 13.21
C SER A 11 20.79 -2.30 13.51
N PRO A 12 22.10 -2.13 13.72
CA PRO A 12 22.99 -3.24 13.99
C PRO A 12 22.56 -3.95 15.28
N ILE A 13 22.40 -5.27 15.21
CA ILE A 13 22.23 -6.11 16.38
C ILE A 13 23.60 -6.15 17.08
N LEU A 14 23.73 -5.45 18.21
CA LEU A 14 24.85 -5.63 19.12
C LEU A 14 24.78 -7.05 19.69
N LYS A 15 25.44 -8.00 19.03
CA LYS A 15 25.75 -9.30 19.63
C LYS A 15 26.89 -9.08 20.62
N THR A 16 26.55 -9.03 21.90
CA THR A 16 27.51 -9.21 23.00
C THR A 16 27.92 -10.68 23.06
N ASN A 17 28.85 -11.08 22.19
CA ASN A 17 29.45 -12.41 22.28
C ASN A 17 30.83 -12.32 22.94
N ASN A 18 30.81 -12.67 24.23
CA ASN A 18 31.96 -13.17 24.97
C ASN A 18 32.54 -14.41 24.29
N SER A 19 33.52 -14.20 23.42
CA SER A 19 34.55 -15.18 23.11
C SER A 19 35.70 -14.42 22.45
N SER A 20 36.77 -14.22 23.21
CA SER A 20 38.04 -13.65 22.77
C SER A 20 38.66 -14.53 21.69
N PHE A 21 38.26 -14.33 20.44
CA PHE A 21 39.05 -14.72 19.28
C PHE A 21 40.08 -13.62 19.06
N ASN A 22 41.35 -14.01 19.15
CA ASN A 22 42.51 -13.13 19.23
C ASN A 22 42.82 -12.51 17.85
N LEU A 23 41.99 -11.57 17.41
CA LEU A 23 42.16 -10.74 16.20
C LEU A 23 43.53 -10.04 16.14
N THR A 24 44.15 -9.83 17.29
CA THR A 24 45.41 -9.11 17.44
C THR A 24 46.58 -9.84 16.78
N SER A 25 46.63 -11.18 16.80
CA SER A 25 47.78 -11.92 16.24
C SER A 25 47.80 -12.02 14.71
N GLU A 26 46.65 -11.89 14.06
CA GLU A 26 46.59 -11.79 12.58
C GLU A 26 46.82 -10.36 12.11
N ILE A 27 46.37 -9.36 12.88
CA ILE A 27 46.67 -7.94 12.62
C ILE A 27 48.18 -7.67 12.78
N GLU A 28 48.83 -8.20 13.81
CA GLU A 28 50.29 -8.05 14.01
C GLU A 28 51.12 -8.65 12.85
N LYS A 29 50.63 -9.71 12.19
CA LYS A 29 51.27 -10.27 11.00
C LYS A 29 51.15 -9.36 9.77
N ILE A 30 50.07 -8.59 9.67
CA ILE A 30 49.90 -7.58 8.62
C ILE A 30 50.77 -6.35 8.94
N GLU A 31 50.83 -5.91 10.20
CA GLU A 31 51.59 -4.71 10.61
C GLU A 31 53.11 -4.88 10.47
N MET A 32 53.69 -6.06 10.71
CA MET A 32 55.12 -6.29 10.50
C MET A 32 55.56 -6.26 9.02
N GLN A 33 54.63 -6.39 8.07
CA GLN A 33 54.95 -6.31 6.64
C GLN A 33 55.12 -4.85 6.15
N TYR A 34 54.70 -3.87 6.95
CA TYR A 34 54.72 -2.44 6.61
C TYR A 34 55.56 -1.59 7.57
N ALA A 35 56.72 -2.09 7.99
CA ALA A 35 57.69 -1.36 8.82
C ALA A 35 58.36 -0.14 8.13
N THR A 36 57.87 0.30 6.97
CA THR A 36 58.19 1.62 6.42
C THR A 36 56.99 2.54 6.59
N PRO A 37 57.17 3.79 7.06
CA PRO A 37 56.07 4.69 7.40
C PRO A 37 55.08 4.81 6.24
N PRO A 38 53.76 4.82 6.48
CA PRO A 38 52.79 4.97 5.41
C PRO A 38 52.97 6.34 4.74
N ASP A 39 53.32 6.31 3.46
CA ASP A 39 53.25 7.45 2.56
C ASP A 39 51.77 7.87 2.47
N THR A 40 51.40 8.96 3.15
CA THR A 40 50.03 9.46 3.21
C THR A 40 49.57 10.15 1.93
N THR A 41 50.25 9.92 0.80
CA THR A 41 49.79 10.40 -0.50
C THR A 41 48.87 9.35 -1.14
N ILE A 42 47.59 9.70 -1.29
CA ILE A 42 46.69 9.01 -2.23
C ILE A 42 47.30 9.22 -3.61
N LYS A 43 48.02 8.22 -4.13
CA LYS A 43 48.52 8.23 -5.49
C LYS A 43 47.40 7.73 -6.40
N ILE A 44 47.01 8.58 -7.34
CA ILE A 44 46.19 8.18 -8.48
C ILE A 44 47.07 7.26 -9.32
N GLU A 45 46.75 5.97 -9.38
CA GLU A 45 47.47 5.02 -10.22
C GLU A 45 47.28 5.42 -11.70
N PRO A 46 48.37 5.66 -12.46
CA PRO A 46 48.25 5.81 -13.90
C PRO A 46 47.89 4.46 -14.53
N ASP A 47 46.98 4.50 -15.50
CA ASP A 47 46.22 3.37 -16.06
C ASP A 47 47.05 2.22 -16.71
N TYR A 48 48.39 2.26 -16.67
CA TYR A 48 49.22 1.14 -17.13
C TYR A 48 50.69 1.31 -16.72
N ASP A 49 51.09 0.77 -15.56
CA ASP A 49 52.49 0.50 -15.24
C ASP A 49 52.74 -1.01 -15.32
N SER A 50 53.40 -1.46 -16.40
CA SER A 50 53.71 -2.87 -16.67
C SER A 50 54.82 -3.44 -15.79
N SER A 51 55.37 -2.66 -14.85
CA SER A 51 56.44 -3.10 -13.94
C SER A 51 55.95 -3.71 -12.62
N TYR A 52 54.66 -3.59 -12.30
CA TYR A 52 54.05 -4.23 -11.14
C TYR A 52 53.10 -5.33 -11.60
N ALA A 53 53.48 -6.59 -11.40
CA ALA A 53 52.55 -7.69 -11.55
C ALA A 53 51.43 -7.50 -10.53
N LYS A 54 50.21 -7.22 -10.98
CA LYS A 54 49.03 -7.16 -10.13
C LYS A 54 48.78 -8.56 -9.57
N ILE A 55 49.16 -8.78 -8.31
CA ILE A 55 48.90 -10.04 -7.62
C ILE A 55 47.50 -9.94 -7.04
N GLU A 56 46.50 -10.36 -7.81
CA GLU A 56 45.15 -10.59 -7.29
C GLU A 56 45.16 -11.91 -6.52
N SER A 57 45.10 -11.84 -5.19
CA SER A 57 44.91 -13.02 -4.36
C SER A 57 43.41 -13.28 -4.17
N LEU A 58 43.00 -14.52 -4.36
CA LEU A 58 41.63 -14.95 -4.08
C LEU A 58 41.42 -14.89 -2.57
N ALA A 59 40.41 -14.12 -2.12
CA ALA A 59 39.99 -14.09 -0.73
C ALA A 59 39.72 -15.53 -0.23
N SER A 60 40.10 -15.81 1.02
CA SER A 60 39.91 -17.12 1.64
C SER A 60 38.43 -17.52 1.69
N GLU A 61 38.18 -18.83 1.68
CA GLU A 61 36.81 -19.39 1.71
C GLU A 61 36.04 -18.91 2.96
N GLU A 62 36.72 -18.80 4.10
CA GLU A 62 36.15 -18.28 5.35
C GLU A 62 35.73 -16.81 5.23
N MET A 63 36.57 -15.97 4.62
CA MET A 63 36.25 -14.55 4.42
C MET A 63 35.10 -14.38 3.43
N ARG A 64 35.05 -15.21 2.37
CA ARG A 64 33.92 -15.24 1.43
C ARG A 64 32.62 -15.64 2.12
N ASN A 65 32.65 -16.70 2.93
CA ASN A 65 31.48 -17.17 3.66
C ASN A 65 31.00 -16.13 4.68
N MET A 66 31.92 -15.43 5.33
CA MET A 66 31.58 -14.34 6.25
C MET A 66 30.96 -13.15 5.52
N ILE A 67 31.50 -12.76 4.36
CA ILE A 67 30.92 -11.71 3.51
C ILE A 67 29.52 -12.12 3.04
N MET A 68 29.34 -13.37 2.61
CA MET A 68 28.03 -13.88 2.17
C MET A 68 27.02 -13.92 3.33
N GLN A 69 27.41 -14.36 4.52
CA GLN A 69 26.53 -14.33 5.70
C GLN A 69 26.17 -12.90 6.12
N ILE A 70 27.11 -11.97 6.04
CA ILE A 70 26.84 -10.55 6.30
C ILE A 70 25.88 -10.01 5.23
N LEU A 71 26.10 -10.28 3.95
CA LEU A 71 25.21 -9.87 2.86
C LEU A 71 23.79 -10.46 3.04
N ASP A 72 23.68 -11.75 3.33
CA ASP A 72 22.39 -12.43 3.51
C ASP A 72 21.64 -11.97 4.78
N SER A 73 22.35 -11.52 5.81
CA SER A 73 21.75 -10.99 7.04
C SER A 73 21.51 -9.48 7.03
N SER A 74 22.23 -8.73 6.19
CA SER A 74 22.12 -7.27 6.09
C SER A 74 21.20 -6.79 4.96
N TYR A 75 20.98 -7.60 3.93
CA TYR A 75 20.09 -7.28 2.82
C TYR A 75 18.94 -8.28 2.72
N SER A 76 17.71 -7.83 2.98
CA SER A 76 16.56 -8.52 2.39
C SER A 76 16.53 -8.14 0.91
N LYS A 77 16.68 -9.11 0.00
CA LYS A 77 16.32 -8.92 -1.41
C LYS A 77 14.83 -8.54 -1.45
N VAL A 78 14.55 -7.25 -1.51
CA VAL A 78 13.21 -6.77 -1.83
C VAL A 78 13.17 -6.71 -3.35
N THR A 79 12.34 -7.54 -3.96
CA THR A 79 11.98 -7.34 -5.36
C THR A 79 11.45 -5.90 -5.47
N ALA A 80 12.14 -5.05 -6.23
CA ALA A 80 11.66 -3.71 -6.51
C ALA A 80 10.39 -3.84 -7.36
N LYS A 81 9.23 -3.94 -6.70
CA LYS A 81 7.95 -3.94 -7.39
C LYS A 81 7.72 -2.55 -7.95
N ASN A 82 7.51 -2.49 -9.26
CA ASN A 82 7.35 -1.26 -10.01
C ASN A 82 6.14 -0.48 -9.46
N GLN A 83 6.36 0.72 -8.90
CA GLN A 83 5.30 1.55 -8.31
C GLN A 83 4.49 2.34 -9.36
N GLY A 84 4.59 1.99 -10.65
CA GLY A 84 3.92 2.73 -11.73
C GLY A 84 2.38 2.67 -11.68
N HIS A 85 1.83 1.62 -11.08
CA HIS A 85 0.39 1.35 -11.03
C HIS A 85 -0.07 1.15 -9.58
N GLN A 86 0.04 2.18 -8.75
CA GLN A 86 -0.44 2.19 -7.37
C GLN A 86 -1.94 1.91 -7.27
N SER A 87 -2.32 1.05 -6.33
CA SER A 87 -3.70 0.77 -5.93
C SER A 87 -3.76 0.47 -4.44
N GLY A 88 -4.88 0.72 -3.79
CA GLY A 88 -5.07 0.43 -2.37
C GLY A 88 -5.84 -0.86 -2.14
N VAL A 89 -5.32 -1.72 -1.27
CA VAL A 89 -6.04 -2.86 -0.69
C VAL A 89 -6.24 -2.66 0.79
N PHE A 90 -7.31 -3.19 1.38
CA PHE A 90 -7.53 -3.04 2.82
C PHE A 90 -6.41 -3.70 3.60
N LYS A 91 -5.81 -2.92 4.50
CA LYS A 91 -4.74 -3.36 5.38
C LYS A 91 -5.27 -4.44 6.33
N SER A 92 -4.46 -5.45 6.61
CA SER A 92 -4.79 -6.50 7.55
C SER A 92 -3.59 -6.87 8.41
N GLY A 93 -3.82 -7.01 9.72
CA GLY A 93 -2.82 -7.57 10.63
C GLY A 93 -1.76 -6.57 11.08
N GLY A 94 -2.05 -5.27 11.00
CA GLY A 94 -1.21 -4.20 11.57
C GLY A 94 -0.04 -3.74 10.69
N SER A 95 0.27 -4.40 9.58
CA SER A 95 1.44 -4.06 8.75
C SER A 95 1.16 -4.19 7.25
N CYS A 96 1.71 -3.25 6.48
CA CYS A 96 1.78 -3.33 5.02
C CYS A 96 3.11 -3.89 4.52
N GLY A 97 3.96 -4.43 5.41
CA GLY A 97 5.26 -4.96 5.05
C GLY A 97 6.14 -3.88 4.41
N ILE A 98 6.46 -4.08 3.13
CA ILE A 98 7.28 -3.14 2.33
C ILE A 98 6.45 -2.05 1.65
N TRP A 99 5.12 -2.17 1.67
CA TRP A 99 4.21 -1.29 0.97
C TRP A 99 3.88 -0.07 1.81
N PRO A 100 3.70 1.11 1.18
CA PRO A 100 3.20 2.28 1.89
C PRO A 100 1.81 2.05 2.49
N THR A 101 1.51 2.77 3.56
CA THR A 101 0.16 2.85 4.15
C THR A 101 -0.55 4.10 3.66
N LEU A 102 -1.83 3.97 3.30
CA LEU A 102 -2.74 5.10 3.08
C LEU A 102 -3.85 5.01 4.12
N GLU A 103 -3.98 6.03 4.95
CA GLU A 103 -5.04 6.13 5.96
C GLU A 103 -5.98 7.26 5.56
N VAL A 104 -7.26 6.96 5.42
CA VAL A 104 -8.31 7.93 5.10
C VAL A 104 -9.23 8.04 6.29
N PHE A 105 -9.25 9.21 6.91
CA PHE A 105 -10.20 9.55 7.95
C PHE A 105 -11.40 10.27 7.34
N ASN A 106 -12.56 9.77 7.72
CA ASN A 106 -13.85 10.27 7.31
C ASN A 106 -14.62 10.68 8.57
N ASP A 107 -14.71 11.98 8.79
CA ASP A 107 -15.56 12.62 9.79
C ASP A 107 -17.01 12.38 9.36
N CYS A 108 -17.79 11.59 10.10
CA CYS A 108 -19.16 11.20 9.73
C CYS A 108 -20.20 12.12 10.41
N GLU A 109 -21.48 11.97 10.06
CA GLU A 109 -22.58 12.81 10.57
C GLU A 109 -22.48 13.07 12.08
N ASP A 110 -22.38 14.33 12.47
CA ASP A 110 -22.29 14.73 13.88
C ASP A 110 -23.66 14.62 14.60
N HIS A 111 -24.76 14.66 13.84
CA HIS A 111 -26.11 14.62 14.37
C HIS A 111 -26.74 13.22 14.28
N LEU A 112 -26.79 12.50 15.40
CA LEU A 112 -27.33 11.13 15.48
C LEU A 112 -26.58 10.10 14.62
N PRO A 113 -25.23 10.07 14.64
CA PRO A 113 -24.47 9.19 13.75
C PRO A 113 -24.85 7.71 13.91
N ALA A 114 -25.07 7.04 12.77
CA ALA A 114 -25.33 5.61 12.70
C ALA A 114 -24.23 4.80 12.00
N SER A 115 -23.09 5.42 11.66
CA SER A 115 -21.91 4.74 11.11
C SER A 115 -21.50 3.55 12.00
N LYS A 116 -21.20 2.41 11.37
CA LYS A 116 -20.92 1.16 12.09
C LYS A 116 -20.14 0.18 11.24
N LYS A 117 -19.51 -0.78 11.91
CA LYS A 117 -18.91 -1.94 11.27
C LYS A 117 -19.51 -3.25 11.77
N TYR A 118 -19.39 -4.28 10.94
CA TYR A 118 -19.75 -5.65 11.30
C TYR A 118 -18.79 -6.64 10.65
N GLY A 119 -18.49 -7.75 11.32
CA GLY A 119 -17.61 -8.79 10.78
C GLY A 119 -16.17 -8.31 10.59
N TRP A 120 -15.50 -8.87 9.59
CA TRP A 120 -14.11 -8.55 9.24
C TRP A 120 -14.02 -7.27 8.40
N THR A 121 -13.22 -6.31 8.86
CA THR A 121 -12.98 -5.03 8.15
C THR A 121 -11.48 -4.72 7.99
N GLY A 122 -10.63 -5.73 8.16
CA GLY A 122 -9.18 -5.53 8.25
C GLY A 122 -8.83 -4.62 9.44
N ASP A 123 -7.90 -3.72 9.19
CA ASP A 123 -7.48 -2.70 10.17
C ASP A 123 -8.39 -1.46 10.14
N SER A 124 -9.27 -1.33 9.14
CA SER A 124 -10.27 -0.25 9.08
C SER A 124 -11.29 -0.39 10.21
N TYR A 125 -11.73 0.74 10.77
CA TYR A 125 -12.63 0.75 11.91
C TYR A 125 -13.56 1.97 11.95
N VAL A 126 -14.57 1.87 12.81
CA VAL A 126 -15.45 2.98 13.19
C VAL A 126 -15.14 3.30 14.64
N ASP A 127 -14.83 4.56 14.94
CA ASP A 127 -14.45 4.97 16.29
C ASP A 127 -15.67 5.22 17.20
N ALA A 128 -15.41 5.69 18.42
CA ALA A 128 -16.46 5.94 19.41
C ALA A 128 -17.39 7.11 19.01
N SER A 129 -16.88 8.07 18.26
CA SER A 129 -17.62 9.21 17.70
C SER A 129 -18.36 8.85 16.42
N LYS A 130 -18.22 7.60 15.94
CA LYS A 130 -18.82 7.08 14.70
C LYS A 130 -18.15 7.57 13.43
N ASN A 131 -16.93 8.09 13.52
CA ASN A 131 -16.13 8.43 12.36
C ASN A 131 -15.46 7.18 11.80
N ILE A 132 -15.25 7.18 10.48
CA ILE A 132 -14.70 6.03 9.77
C ILE A 132 -13.22 6.25 9.50
N HIS A 133 -12.42 5.23 9.81
CA HIS A 133 -11.01 5.16 9.49
C HIS A 133 -10.81 4.02 8.51
N TYR A 134 -10.51 4.34 7.25
CA TYR A 134 -10.12 3.35 6.26
C TYR A 134 -8.60 3.23 6.19
N SER A 135 -8.10 2.00 6.38
CA SER A 135 -6.68 1.69 6.34
C SER A 135 -6.35 0.85 5.11
N PHE A 136 -5.46 1.34 4.25
CA PHE A 136 -5.04 0.67 3.03
C PHE A 136 -3.52 0.43 2.99
N CYS A 137 -3.12 -0.67 2.36
CA CYS A 137 -1.78 -0.85 1.84
C CYS A 137 -1.75 -0.44 0.37
N VAL A 138 -0.80 0.42 -0.01
CA VAL A 138 -0.59 0.87 -1.39
C VAL A 138 0.32 -0.11 -2.11
N VAL A 139 -0.27 -0.88 -3.01
CA VAL A 139 0.35 -2.00 -3.70
C VAL A 139 0.45 -1.75 -5.20
N ASN A 140 1.14 -2.63 -5.93
CA ASN A 140 1.14 -2.62 -7.38
C ASN A 140 -0.13 -3.29 -7.93
N GLY A 141 -1.06 -2.46 -8.42
CA GLY A 141 -2.35 -2.87 -8.98
C GLY A 141 -2.27 -3.75 -10.22
N ILE A 142 -1.12 -3.80 -10.93
CA ILE A 142 -0.97 -4.67 -12.11
C ILE A 142 -1.02 -6.17 -11.76
N GLU A 143 -0.84 -6.52 -10.48
CA GLU A 143 -0.88 -7.90 -10.01
C GLU A 143 -2.32 -8.45 -9.91
N PHE A 144 -3.33 -7.59 -10.02
CA PHE A 144 -4.74 -7.94 -9.83
C PHE A 144 -5.42 -8.27 -11.16
N GLU A 145 -6.16 -9.37 -11.16
CA GLU A 145 -6.88 -9.91 -12.32
C GLU A 145 -8.25 -10.46 -11.91
N ARG A 146 -9.16 -10.59 -12.88
CA ARG A 146 -10.51 -11.08 -12.61
C ARG A 146 -10.48 -12.50 -12.03
N THR A 147 -11.25 -12.71 -10.98
CA THR A 147 -11.38 -14.00 -10.27
C THR A 147 -12.76 -14.61 -10.50
N TYR A 148 -13.06 -15.74 -9.84
CA TYR A 148 -14.43 -16.27 -9.73
C TYR A 148 -15.35 -15.41 -8.85
N PHE A 149 -14.84 -14.32 -8.27
CA PHE A 149 -15.57 -13.39 -7.43
C PHE A 149 -15.58 -12.00 -8.05
N ASP A 150 -16.69 -11.29 -7.89
CA ASP A 150 -16.69 -9.84 -8.04
C ASP A 150 -15.88 -9.24 -6.88
N TYR A 151 -14.92 -8.36 -7.20
CA TYR A 151 -14.19 -7.63 -6.17
C TYR A 151 -13.73 -6.26 -6.67
N ALA A 152 -13.33 -5.39 -5.74
CA ALA A 152 -12.79 -4.07 -6.07
C ALA A 152 -11.61 -3.64 -5.19
N ILE A 153 -10.69 -2.87 -5.78
CA ILE A 153 -9.51 -2.28 -5.10
C ILE A 153 -9.45 -0.78 -5.37
N LEU A 154 -8.90 0.01 -4.45
CA LEU A 154 -8.85 1.46 -4.55
C LEU A 154 -7.93 1.90 -5.71
N CYS A 155 -8.42 2.80 -6.56
CA CYS A 155 -7.71 3.39 -7.69
C CYS A 155 -6.89 4.60 -7.21
N LEU A 156 -5.56 4.44 -7.21
CA LEU A 156 -4.59 5.48 -6.85
C LEU A 156 -3.70 5.91 -8.02
N SER A 157 -3.82 5.24 -9.16
CA SER A 157 -3.15 5.56 -10.42
C SER A 157 -3.82 4.79 -11.55
N ASN A 158 -3.57 5.18 -12.80
CA ASN A 158 -4.17 4.53 -13.96
C ASN A 158 -3.58 3.12 -14.20
N ILE A 159 -4.44 2.10 -14.30
CA ILE A 159 -4.10 0.73 -14.75
C ILE A 159 -4.60 0.54 -16.19
N PRO A 160 -3.72 0.31 -17.17
CA PRO A 160 -4.07 0.34 -18.60
C PRO A 160 -5.16 -0.63 -19.07
N TYR A 161 -5.37 -1.73 -18.33
CA TYR A 161 -6.23 -2.83 -18.75
C TYR A 161 -7.52 -2.96 -17.95
N VAL A 162 -7.70 -2.14 -16.90
CA VAL A 162 -8.93 -2.15 -16.12
C VAL A 162 -9.87 -1.12 -16.72
N THR A 163 -10.97 -1.59 -17.28
CA THR A 163 -11.96 -0.74 -17.95
C THR A 163 -13.12 -0.35 -17.06
N ASP A 164 -13.29 -1.06 -15.95
CA ASP A 164 -14.44 -0.95 -15.09
C ASP A 164 -13.98 -0.39 -13.74
N PHE A 165 -14.58 0.72 -13.33
CA PHE A 165 -14.37 1.29 -12.01
C PHE A 165 -15.63 2.01 -11.57
N PHE A 166 -15.84 2.12 -10.28
CA PHE A 166 -16.88 2.97 -9.73
C PHE A 166 -16.28 3.99 -8.78
N ILE A 167 -16.98 5.10 -8.63
CA ILE A 167 -16.59 6.20 -7.76
C ILE A 167 -17.67 6.32 -6.70
N ARG A 168 -17.25 6.43 -5.45
CA ARG A 168 -18.09 6.94 -4.36
C ARG A 168 -17.53 8.28 -3.92
N VAL A 169 -18.36 9.31 -4.06
CA VAL A 169 -18.13 10.62 -3.45
C VAL A 169 -18.79 10.58 -2.08
N ILE A 170 -18.00 10.92 -1.06
CA ILE A 170 -18.34 10.89 0.35
C ILE A 170 -18.33 12.33 0.85
N THR A 171 -19.52 12.87 1.12
CA THR A 171 -19.74 14.24 1.59
C THR A 171 -20.30 14.22 3.01
N ASN A 172 -19.64 13.47 3.90
CA ASN A 172 -20.13 13.14 5.23
C ASN A 172 -20.59 14.32 6.11
N GLU A 173 -20.00 15.50 5.93
CA GLU A 173 -20.36 16.71 6.67
C GLU A 173 -20.22 17.89 5.70
N LYS A 174 -21.27 18.68 5.52
CA LYS A 174 -21.29 19.83 4.59
C LYS A 174 -20.61 21.07 5.18
N HIS A 175 -20.47 21.11 6.49
CA HIS A 175 -19.89 22.21 7.27
C HIS A 175 -18.85 21.61 8.22
N ASN A 176 -17.74 22.30 8.48
CA ASN A 176 -16.71 21.92 9.49
C ASN A 176 -16.07 20.53 9.42
N ASN A 177 -16.42 19.71 8.43
CA ASN A 177 -15.81 18.43 8.10
C ASN A 177 -14.29 18.40 8.31
N THR A 178 -13.79 17.46 9.10
CA THR A 178 -12.35 17.31 9.36
C THR A 178 -11.71 16.10 8.67
N ASN A 179 -12.30 15.63 7.56
CA ASN A 179 -11.73 14.61 6.69
C ASN A 179 -10.25 14.87 6.40
N TYR A 180 -9.40 13.87 6.64
CA TYR A 180 -7.98 13.97 6.33
C TYR A 180 -7.47 12.67 5.74
N THR A 181 -6.33 12.74 5.06
CA THR A 181 -5.68 11.56 4.48
C THR A 181 -4.18 11.62 4.71
N THR A 182 -3.60 10.50 5.16
CA THR A 182 -2.15 10.39 5.33
C THR A 182 -1.56 9.28 4.49
N TRP A 183 -0.38 9.55 3.92
CA TRP A 183 0.45 8.62 3.19
C TRP A 183 1.73 8.36 4.00
N ASN A 184 1.93 7.12 4.46
CA ASN A 184 2.99 6.76 5.41
C ASN A 184 3.03 7.66 6.65
N GLY A 185 1.85 8.03 7.17
CA GLY A 185 1.72 8.89 8.35
C GLY A 185 2.11 10.36 8.11
N GLN A 186 2.39 10.75 6.88
CA GLN A 186 2.52 12.15 6.48
C GLN A 186 1.24 12.60 5.80
N ASP A 187 0.83 13.84 6.00
CA ASP A 187 -0.29 14.42 5.27
C ASP A 187 -0.06 14.26 3.75
N ILE A 188 -1.06 13.77 3.02
CA ILE A 188 -0.95 13.48 1.59
C ILE A 188 -0.50 14.70 0.77
N TYR A 189 -0.85 15.93 1.18
CA TYR A 189 -0.41 17.16 0.51
C TYR A 189 1.09 17.44 0.69
N SER A 190 1.73 16.86 1.71
CA SER A 190 3.17 16.98 1.92
C SER A 190 3.98 16.01 1.04
N THR A 191 3.32 15.05 0.38
CA THR A 191 3.97 13.98 -0.37
C THR A 191 4.05 14.22 -1.88
N GLY A 192 3.64 15.41 -2.35
CA GLY A 192 3.67 15.81 -3.76
C GLY A 192 2.31 15.72 -4.47
N TYR A 193 1.27 15.20 -3.81
CA TYR A 193 -0.12 15.23 -4.30
C TYR A 193 -0.82 16.54 -3.89
N ASN A 194 -0.21 17.67 -4.22
CA ASN A 194 -0.64 19.00 -3.77
C ASN A 194 -2.04 19.41 -4.27
N THR A 195 -2.58 18.68 -5.25
CA THR A 195 -3.92 18.90 -5.80
C THR A 195 -4.99 18.05 -5.12
N GLY A 196 -4.63 17.11 -4.24
CA GLY A 196 -5.55 16.13 -3.65
C GLY A 196 -5.90 14.94 -4.55
N TRP A 197 -5.59 15.02 -5.84
CA TRP A 197 -5.81 13.93 -6.79
C TRP A 197 -4.75 12.85 -6.67
N VAL A 198 -5.19 11.62 -6.47
CA VAL A 198 -4.35 10.42 -6.48
C VAL A 198 -5.03 9.37 -7.36
N GLY A 199 -4.64 9.35 -8.64
CA GLY A 199 -5.37 8.61 -9.66
C GLY A 199 -6.77 9.20 -9.86
N GLU A 200 -7.79 8.34 -9.80
CA GLU A 200 -9.20 8.75 -9.85
C GLU A 200 -9.79 9.07 -8.48
N SER A 201 -9.05 8.80 -7.40
CA SER A 201 -9.46 9.20 -6.05
C SER A 201 -9.07 10.67 -5.79
N PHE A 202 -9.86 11.35 -4.97
CA PHE A 202 -9.60 12.72 -4.56
C PHE A 202 -9.77 12.86 -3.06
N PHE A 203 -8.75 13.41 -2.42
CA PHE A 203 -8.75 13.74 -1.02
C PHE A 203 -8.68 15.26 -0.96
N SER A 204 -9.74 15.93 -0.49
CA SER A 204 -9.75 17.39 -0.40
C SER A 204 -8.92 17.86 0.79
N PRO A 205 -8.07 18.90 0.61
CA PRO A 205 -7.41 19.52 1.75
C PRO A 205 -8.45 20.25 2.59
N ASP A 206 -8.13 20.44 3.88
CA ASP A 206 -8.89 21.32 4.77
C ASP A 206 -9.10 22.69 4.12
N ASN A 207 -10.37 23.10 3.96
CA ASN A 207 -10.80 24.35 3.30
C ASN A 207 -10.52 24.39 1.78
N GLY A 208 -10.41 23.22 1.14
CA GLY A 208 -10.30 23.09 -0.31
C GLY A 208 -11.57 23.52 -1.06
N PRO A 209 -11.48 23.76 -2.39
CA PRO A 209 -12.60 24.24 -3.21
C PRO A 209 -13.78 23.25 -3.31
N LEU A 210 -13.64 22.04 -2.79
CA LEU A 210 -14.66 20.99 -2.73
C LEU A 210 -15.08 20.66 -1.29
N ASN A 211 -14.94 21.61 -0.35
CA ASN A 211 -15.47 21.52 1.03
C ASN A 211 -15.17 20.18 1.73
N ASN A 212 -13.90 19.75 1.75
CA ASN A 212 -13.45 18.56 2.49
C ASN A 212 -14.11 17.23 2.02
N THR A 213 -14.51 17.17 0.75
CA THR A 213 -15.04 15.96 0.11
C THR A 213 -13.97 14.88 -0.04
N THR A 214 -14.31 13.64 0.28
CA THR A 214 -13.51 12.45 -0.03
C THR A 214 -14.13 11.72 -1.22
N ARG A 215 -13.36 11.51 -2.30
CA ARG A 215 -13.75 10.68 -3.45
C ARG A 215 -12.91 9.41 -3.45
N LEU A 216 -13.56 8.27 -3.27
CA LEU A 216 -12.95 6.96 -3.39
C LEU A 216 -13.32 6.35 -4.75
N ALA A 217 -12.34 6.18 -5.63
CA ALA A 217 -12.52 5.44 -6.87
C ALA A 217 -12.01 4.01 -6.69
N PHE A 218 -12.74 3.02 -7.19
CA PHE A 218 -12.37 1.61 -7.07
C PHE A 218 -12.37 0.94 -8.44
N TYR A 219 -11.26 0.30 -8.78
CA TYR A 219 -11.20 -0.64 -9.89
C TYR A 219 -12.09 -1.83 -9.60
N TYR A 220 -13.03 -2.09 -10.48
CA TYR A 220 -14.02 -3.15 -10.35
C TYR A 220 -13.68 -4.34 -11.25
N TYR A 221 -13.39 -5.46 -10.61
CA TYR A 221 -13.08 -6.71 -11.28
C TYR A 221 -14.32 -7.60 -11.23
N ARG A 222 -15.11 -7.56 -12.31
CA ARG A 222 -16.25 -8.44 -12.48
C ARG A 222 -15.82 -9.91 -12.41
N GLN A 223 -16.65 -10.75 -11.82
CA GLN A 223 -16.54 -12.19 -11.84
C GLN A 223 -16.29 -12.67 -13.27
N TYR A 224 -15.35 -13.60 -13.42
CA TYR A 224 -15.03 -14.22 -14.69
C TYR A 224 -15.12 -15.74 -14.55
N ASN A 225 -15.93 -16.37 -15.39
CA ASN A 225 -16.16 -17.82 -15.36
C ASN A 225 -14.91 -18.66 -15.70
N TYR A 226 -13.86 -18.03 -16.21
CA TYR A 226 -12.55 -18.66 -16.44
C TYR A 226 -11.45 -18.00 -15.58
N GLY A 227 -11.86 -17.30 -14.52
CA GLY A 227 -10.94 -16.66 -13.59
C GLY A 227 -10.20 -17.65 -12.70
N THR A 228 -9.46 -17.11 -11.75
CA THR A 228 -8.78 -17.86 -10.70
C THR A 228 -9.58 -17.82 -9.40
N TRP A 229 -9.43 -18.84 -8.54
CA TRP A 229 -9.98 -18.84 -7.17
C TRP A 229 -9.06 -18.14 -6.16
N LYS A 230 -7.87 -17.73 -6.62
CA LYS A 230 -6.81 -17.15 -5.79
C LYS A 230 -6.62 -15.69 -6.13
N PHE A 231 -6.39 -14.91 -5.09
CA PHE A 231 -5.92 -13.54 -5.21
C PHE A 231 -4.39 -13.51 -5.31
N PRO A 232 -3.78 -12.46 -5.90
CA PRO A 232 -2.33 -12.39 -6.04
C PRO A 232 -1.61 -12.40 -4.69
N ASN A 233 -0.53 -13.17 -4.60
CA ASN A 233 0.35 -13.11 -3.44
C ASN A 233 1.28 -11.89 -3.55
N ILE A 234 0.89 -10.82 -2.87
CA ILE A 234 1.63 -9.56 -2.85
C ILE A 234 2.63 -9.45 -1.69
N GLY A 235 2.82 -10.52 -0.92
CA GLY A 235 3.75 -10.61 0.22
C GLY A 235 3.20 -10.09 1.55
N ILE A 236 1.90 -9.78 1.62
CA ILE A 236 1.19 -9.35 2.84
C ILE A 236 -0.23 -9.95 2.85
N ASP A 237 -0.83 -10.02 4.04
CA ASP A 237 -2.27 -10.24 4.18
C ASP A 237 -3.02 -8.94 3.86
N TYR A 238 -4.17 -9.06 3.18
CA TYR A 238 -4.97 -7.90 2.81
C TYR A 238 -6.44 -8.28 2.59
N GLY A 239 -7.28 -7.29 2.36
CA GLY A 239 -8.62 -7.50 1.82
C GLY A 239 -8.95 -6.57 0.68
N VAL A 240 -10.11 -6.82 0.10
CA VAL A 240 -10.66 -6.06 -1.02
C VAL A 240 -12.14 -5.82 -0.76
N LEU A 241 -12.76 -4.91 -1.54
CA LEU A 241 -14.21 -4.87 -1.57
C LEU A 241 -14.73 -6.16 -2.21
N GLY A 242 -15.75 -6.77 -1.61
CA GLY A 242 -16.25 -8.09 -2.02
C GLY A 242 -16.95 -8.84 -0.89
N ARG A 243 -17.79 -9.82 -1.26
CA ARG A 243 -18.42 -10.77 -0.33
C ARG A 243 -18.07 -12.20 -0.72
N PHE A 244 -17.02 -12.73 -0.13
CA PHE A 244 -16.54 -14.09 -0.34
C PHE A 244 -15.73 -14.57 0.87
N GLY A 245 -15.46 -15.87 0.93
CA GLY A 245 -14.70 -16.49 1.99
C GLY A 245 -15.40 -16.46 3.35
N HIS A 246 -14.64 -16.83 4.39
CA HIS A 246 -15.13 -16.91 5.77
C HIS A 246 -14.92 -15.60 6.55
N HIS A 247 -13.97 -14.79 6.12
CA HIS A 247 -13.58 -13.54 6.77
C HIS A 247 -14.14 -12.35 6.02
N GLN A 248 -15.43 -12.10 6.19
CA GLN A 248 -16.15 -11.01 5.54
C GLN A 248 -16.82 -10.09 6.56
N GLY A 249 -17.13 -8.89 6.13
CA GLY A 249 -17.79 -7.87 6.93
C GLY A 249 -18.24 -6.69 6.09
N TYR A 250 -18.63 -5.62 6.78
CA TYR A 250 -18.93 -4.36 6.12
C TYR A 250 -18.58 -3.17 7.02
N ILE A 251 -18.35 -2.04 6.36
CA ILE A 251 -18.39 -0.71 6.97
C ILE A 251 -19.60 0.01 6.38
N TYR A 252 -20.47 0.49 7.26
CA TYR A 252 -21.61 1.31 6.94
C TYR A 252 -21.27 2.74 7.34
N SER A 253 -21.31 3.64 6.35
CA SER A 253 -21.14 5.07 6.47
C SER A 253 -22.52 5.71 6.52
N ASP A 254 -22.76 6.49 7.56
CA ASP A 254 -23.83 7.46 7.64
C ASP A 254 -23.24 8.78 7.15
N ASP A 255 -23.26 8.96 5.83
CA ASP A 255 -22.48 9.95 5.10
C ASP A 255 -23.30 11.16 4.63
N GLU A 256 -24.44 11.46 5.25
CA GLU A 256 -25.35 12.53 4.83
C GLU A 256 -25.76 13.46 5.97
N ASP A 257 -25.13 14.63 6.04
CA ASP A 257 -25.71 15.77 6.74
C ASP A 257 -26.68 16.51 5.81
N ASP A 258 -27.93 16.69 6.27
CA ASP A 258 -28.95 17.62 5.78
C ASP A 258 -28.68 18.18 4.36
N THR A 259 -29.24 17.52 3.35
CA THR A 259 -29.26 17.91 1.91
C THR A 259 -27.99 17.64 1.10
N GLY A 260 -26.96 17.00 1.67
CA GLY A 260 -25.90 16.37 0.89
C GLY A 260 -26.46 15.29 -0.03
N ASN A 261 -25.83 15.09 -1.19
CA ASN A 261 -26.10 13.95 -2.06
C ASN A 261 -24.76 13.26 -2.24
N ASN A 262 -24.58 12.11 -1.64
CA ASN A 262 -23.45 11.29 -2.00
C ASN A 262 -23.61 10.80 -3.44
N ALA A 263 -22.68 11.23 -4.30
CA ALA A 263 -22.69 10.84 -5.70
C ALA A 263 -22.00 9.49 -5.88
N HIS A 264 -22.58 8.65 -6.73
CA HIS A 264 -21.92 7.46 -7.24
C HIS A 264 -21.88 7.52 -8.76
N ASP A 265 -20.77 7.05 -9.33
CA ASP A 265 -20.62 6.91 -10.79
C ASP A 265 -20.01 5.55 -11.13
N ASN A 266 -20.59 4.84 -12.10
CA ASN A 266 -20.12 3.53 -12.56
C ASN A 266 -19.65 3.62 -14.00
N HIS A 267 -18.35 3.42 -14.20
CA HIS A 267 -17.72 3.43 -15.50
C HIS A 267 -17.57 1.99 -15.99
N ASN A 268 -18.15 1.70 -17.16
CA ASN A 268 -17.77 0.55 -17.98
C ASN A 268 -17.22 1.06 -19.29
N GLY A 269 -16.03 0.56 -19.68
CA GLY A 269 -15.21 1.07 -20.77
C GLY A 269 -15.96 1.67 -21.96
N MET A 270 -15.60 2.93 -22.27
CA MET A 270 -16.05 3.78 -23.39
C MET A 270 -17.36 4.58 -23.22
N SER A 271 -17.40 5.50 -22.26
CA SER A 271 -17.77 6.89 -22.53
C SER A 271 -17.47 7.74 -21.32
N ILE A 272 -16.45 8.60 -21.46
CA ILE A 272 -16.25 9.73 -20.57
C ILE A 272 -17.36 10.72 -20.92
N THR A 273 -18.41 10.72 -20.13
CA THR A 273 -19.18 11.92 -19.92
C THR A 273 -19.35 12.02 -18.41
N VAL A 274 -18.43 12.78 -17.80
CA VAL A 274 -18.56 13.26 -16.42
C VAL A 274 -19.78 14.17 -16.41
N ASN A 275 -20.97 13.57 -16.35
CA ASN A 275 -22.10 14.26 -15.82
C ASN A 275 -21.99 14.00 -14.33
N TYR A 276 -21.59 15.02 -13.58
CA TYR A 276 -21.82 15.10 -12.15
C TYR A 276 -23.34 15.05 -11.96
N VAL A 277 -23.92 13.87 -12.11
CA VAL A 277 -25.32 13.65 -11.82
C VAL A 277 -25.32 13.44 -10.33
N GLU A 278 -25.81 14.45 -9.60
CA GLU A 278 -26.41 14.28 -8.28
C GLU A 278 -27.50 13.21 -8.41
N SER A 279 -27.07 11.96 -8.46
CA SER A 279 -27.92 10.80 -8.67
C SER A 279 -28.30 10.33 -7.28
N THR A 280 -29.47 10.77 -6.83
CA THR A 280 -30.17 10.22 -5.66
C THR A 280 -30.64 8.76 -5.88
N ALA A 281 -30.37 8.17 -7.05
CA ALA A 281 -30.72 6.80 -7.34
C ALA A 281 -29.79 5.85 -6.57
N GLU A 282 -30.38 4.97 -5.78
CA GLU A 282 -29.68 3.87 -5.13
C GLU A 282 -28.94 3.04 -6.19
N VAL A 283 -27.60 2.97 -6.10
CA VAL A 283 -26.81 2.06 -6.92
C VAL A 283 -26.26 0.96 -6.05
N ASN A 284 -26.82 -0.24 -6.21
CA ASN A 284 -26.26 -1.43 -5.62
C ASN A 284 -25.29 -2.08 -6.62
N ILE A 285 -24.02 -2.22 -6.23
CA ILE A 285 -23.08 -3.09 -6.93
C ILE A 285 -23.04 -4.39 -6.12
N PRO A 286 -23.70 -5.46 -6.60
CA PRO A 286 -23.85 -6.69 -5.83
C PRO A 286 -22.51 -7.19 -5.28
N ASN A 287 -22.51 -7.58 -4.01
CA ASN A 287 -21.33 -8.05 -3.27
C ASN A 287 -20.21 -7.02 -3.04
N ILE A 288 -20.34 -5.77 -3.52
CA ILE A 288 -19.32 -4.74 -3.40
C ILE A 288 -19.81 -3.61 -2.51
N MET A 289 -20.98 -3.05 -2.83
CA MET A 289 -21.50 -1.85 -2.19
C MET A 289 -23.01 -1.75 -2.31
N ASP A 290 -23.68 -1.46 -1.19
CA ASP A 290 -25.01 -0.84 -1.24
C ASP A 290 -24.81 0.67 -1.17
N SER A 291 -25.28 1.43 -2.17
CA SER A 291 -25.23 2.89 -2.12
C SER A 291 -26.59 3.51 -2.35
N GLY A 292 -26.87 4.55 -1.58
CA GLY A 292 -27.98 5.48 -1.71
C GLY A 292 -27.55 6.78 -1.02
N TYR A 293 -28.41 7.30 -0.14
CA TYR A 293 -28.00 8.31 0.84
C TYR A 293 -26.78 7.82 1.64
N ASN A 294 -26.89 6.65 2.23
CA ASN A 294 -25.81 6.04 2.98
C ASN A 294 -25.02 5.00 2.18
N THR A 295 -23.76 4.80 2.56
CA THR A 295 -22.89 3.78 1.94
C THR A 295 -22.70 2.56 2.82
N ARG A 296 -22.85 1.36 2.26
CA ARG A 296 -22.30 0.14 2.85
C ARG A 296 -21.26 -0.46 1.93
N PHE A 297 -20.00 -0.46 2.34
CA PHE A 297 -18.94 -1.22 1.68
C PHE A 297 -18.84 -2.61 2.27
N TYR A 298 -18.87 -3.63 1.42
CA TYR A 298 -18.62 -5.02 1.83
C TYR A 298 -17.15 -5.37 1.65
N LEU A 299 -16.53 -5.94 2.67
CA LEU A 299 -15.12 -6.27 2.70
C LEU A 299 -14.95 -7.77 2.91
N SER A 300 -13.97 -8.34 2.22
CA SER A 300 -13.53 -9.72 2.43
C SER A 300 -12.02 -9.81 2.48
N LYS A 301 -11.51 -10.61 3.44
CA LYS A 301 -10.08 -10.92 3.51
C LYS A 301 -9.75 -11.79 2.31
N THR A 302 -8.65 -11.47 1.62
CA THR A 302 -8.12 -12.39 0.61
C THR A 302 -7.37 -13.50 1.31
N GLU A 303 -7.51 -14.72 0.81
CA GLU A 303 -6.69 -15.84 1.24
C GLU A 303 -5.82 -16.26 0.06
N PRO A 304 -4.65 -15.62 -0.18
CA PRO A 304 -3.86 -15.83 -1.41
C PRO A 304 -3.46 -17.29 -1.62
N ASP A 305 -3.32 -18.05 -0.52
CA ASP A 305 -2.89 -19.45 -0.53
C ASP A 305 -4.05 -20.45 -0.43
N ASN A 306 -5.28 -20.03 -0.14
CA ASN A 306 -6.46 -20.89 -0.01
C ASN A 306 -7.51 -20.62 -1.09
N PHE A 307 -8.40 -21.58 -1.30
CA PHE A 307 -9.60 -21.38 -2.11
C PHE A 307 -10.62 -20.55 -1.33
N CYS A 308 -10.95 -19.36 -1.83
CA CYS A 308 -12.12 -18.64 -1.35
C CYS A 308 -13.39 -19.39 -1.79
N ASN A 309 -14.44 -19.38 -0.97
CA ASN A 309 -15.76 -19.94 -1.31
C ASN A 309 -16.80 -18.81 -1.27
N TYR A 310 -17.84 -18.86 -2.11
CA TYR A 310 -19.00 -17.99 -1.91
C TYR A 310 -19.66 -18.33 -0.56
N PRO A 311 -20.16 -17.33 0.19
CA PRO A 311 -20.94 -17.63 1.38
C PRO A 311 -22.18 -18.45 1.00
N ASN A 312 -22.46 -19.50 1.77
CA ASN A 312 -23.82 -20.03 1.81
C ASN A 312 -24.70 -18.90 2.35
N ASN A 313 -25.67 -18.45 1.54
CA ASN A 313 -26.59 -17.33 1.77
C ASN A 313 -26.81 -16.96 3.26
N PHE A 314 -26.53 -15.69 3.60
CA PHE A 314 -27.00 -15.02 4.82
C PHE A 314 -28.22 -14.17 4.52
#